data_AF-A0A8I1RWW7-F1
#
_entry.id   AF-A0A8I1RWW7-F1
#
_cell.length_a   1.000
_cell.length_b   1.000
_cell.length_c   1.000
_cell.angle_alpha   90.00
_cell.angle_beta   90.00
_cell.angle_gamma   90.00
#
_symmetry.space_group_name_H-M   'P 1'
#
loop_
_entity.id
_entity.type
_entity.pdbx_description
1 polymer ?
#
loop_
_entity_poly.entity_id
_entity_poly.type
_entity_poly.pdbx_seq_one_letter_code
_entity_poly.pdbx_strand_id
1 'polypeptide(L)'
;MHHASSGCSMQIGDVLGSGTISGPDRSQCGSMLELSWNGAEPLDIGNGMTRSFLEDGDRVCLSGWCQGDGYRIGFGEVEGTILPPRDS
;
A
#
# COMPACT_ATOMS: atom_id res chain seq x y z
N MET A 1 -3.83 2.83 -23.72
CA MET A 1 -4.55 2.60 -22.44
C MET A 1 -5.66 1.60 -22.69
N HIS A 2 -5.62 0.40 -22.09
CA HIS A 2 -6.72 -0.58 -22.24
C HIS A 2 -8.07 -0.01 -21.76
N HIS A 3 -8.05 0.86 -20.75
CA HIS A 3 -9.24 1.51 -20.24
C HIS A 3 -10.04 2.30 -21.29
N ALA A 4 -9.39 2.89 -22.30
CA ALA A 4 -10.06 3.64 -23.37
C ALA A 4 -10.32 2.83 -24.64
N SER A 5 -9.84 1.58 -24.73
CA SER A 5 -9.86 0.83 -26.00
C SER A 5 -11.26 0.39 -26.46
N SER A 6 -12.24 0.36 -25.56
CA SER A 6 -13.65 0.05 -25.86
C SER A 6 -14.55 1.30 -25.96
N GLY A 7 -13.96 2.51 -25.96
CA GLY A 7 -14.72 3.77 -26.09
C GLY A 7 -15.10 4.45 -24.76
N CYS A 8 -14.50 4.05 -23.64
CA CYS A 8 -14.66 4.75 -22.36
C CYS A 8 -14.00 6.14 -22.42
N SER A 9 -14.77 7.19 -22.12
CA SER A 9 -14.30 8.57 -22.11
C SER A 9 -13.58 8.92 -20.80
N MET A 10 -12.26 9.12 -20.85
CA MET A 10 -11.50 9.66 -19.72
C MET A 10 -11.76 11.15 -19.53
N GLN A 11 -11.83 11.60 -18.28
CA GLN A 11 -12.10 12.97 -17.88
C GLN A 11 -10.90 13.61 -17.17
N ILE A 12 -10.89 14.94 -17.12
CA ILE A 12 -9.92 15.68 -16.31
C ILE A 12 -10.19 15.36 -14.85
N GLY A 13 -9.14 14.95 -14.13
CA GLY A 13 -9.23 14.56 -12.72
C GLY A 13 -9.44 13.07 -12.49
N ASP A 14 -9.56 12.25 -13.55
CA ASP A 14 -9.59 10.79 -13.39
C ASP A 14 -8.29 10.28 -12.74
N VAL A 15 -8.45 9.40 -11.74
CA VAL A 15 -7.35 8.73 -11.04
C VAL A 15 -7.32 7.27 -11.46
N LEU A 16 -6.19 6.84 -12.03
CA LEU A 16 -5.97 5.46 -12.45
C LEU A 16 -4.92 4.82 -11.55
N GLY A 17 -5.35 3.84 -10.76
CA GLY A 17 -4.45 3.08 -9.90
C GLY A 17 -3.58 2.10 -10.69
N SER A 18 -2.36 1.87 -10.24
CA SER A 18 -1.46 0.84 -10.79
C SER A 18 -1.91 -0.58 -10.47
N GLY A 19 -2.76 -0.74 -9.45
CA GLY A 19 -2.90 -1.98 -8.69
C GLY A 19 -1.79 -2.10 -7.63
N THR A 20 -1.87 -3.15 -6.81
CA THR A 20 -0.85 -3.46 -5.80
C THR A 20 0.52 -3.65 -6.46
N ILE A 21 1.54 -2.97 -5.92
CA ILE A 21 2.91 -3.04 -6.44
C ILE A 21 3.66 -4.08 -5.61
N SER A 22 3.98 -5.23 -6.21
CA SER A 22 4.73 -6.32 -5.57
C SER A 22 5.98 -6.65 -6.39
N GLY A 23 7.13 -6.73 -5.71
CA GLY A 23 8.40 -7.18 -6.29
C GLY A 23 8.58 -8.71 -6.21
N PRO A 24 9.68 -9.24 -6.80
CA PRO A 24 9.98 -10.67 -6.76
C PRO A 24 10.32 -11.19 -5.36
N ASP A 25 10.88 -10.35 -4.49
CA ASP A 25 11.25 -10.76 -3.13
C ASP A 25 10.07 -10.59 -2.16
N ARG A 26 9.96 -11.47 -1.16
CA ARG A 26 8.88 -11.44 -0.17
C ARG A 26 8.79 -10.09 0.57
N SER A 27 9.93 -9.46 0.86
CA SER A 27 9.96 -8.13 1.50
C SER A 27 9.46 -6.99 0.60
N GLN A 28 9.22 -7.27 -0.68
CA GLN A 28 8.74 -6.32 -1.67
C GLN A 28 7.25 -6.54 -2.02
N CYS A 29 6.54 -7.43 -1.33
CA CYS A 29 5.10 -7.61 -1.51
C CYS A 29 4.32 -6.36 -1.06
N GLY A 30 3.31 -5.96 -1.85
CA GLY A 30 2.58 -4.71 -1.66
C GLY A 30 1.34 -4.79 -0.76
N SER A 31 1.03 -5.95 -0.17
CA SER A 31 -0.12 -6.12 0.72
C SER A 31 0.18 -7.05 1.90
N MET A 32 -0.53 -6.86 3.02
CA MET A 32 -0.44 -7.75 4.18
C MET A 32 -0.94 -9.17 3.88
N LEU A 33 -1.85 -9.32 2.92
CA LEU A 33 -2.30 -10.64 2.45
C LEU A 33 -1.12 -11.44 1.87
N GLU A 34 -0.33 -10.81 1.00
CA GLU A 34 0.85 -11.42 0.40
C GLU A 34 1.96 -11.62 1.43
N LEU A 35 2.25 -10.58 2.23
CA LEU A 35 3.34 -10.60 3.22
C LEU A 35 3.13 -11.66 4.30
N SER A 36 1.90 -11.80 4.79
CA SER A 36 1.53 -12.75 5.86
C SER A 36 1.18 -14.15 5.33
N TRP A 37 1.21 -14.34 4.01
CA TRP A 37 0.72 -15.54 3.34
C TRP A 37 -0.70 -15.93 3.79
N ASN A 38 -1.62 -14.98 3.67
CA ASN A 38 -3.00 -15.09 4.15
C ASN A 38 -3.08 -15.47 5.65
N GLY A 39 -2.21 -14.87 6.46
CA GLY A 39 -2.12 -15.08 7.91
C GLY A 39 -1.47 -16.38 8.35
N ALA A 40 -0.99 -17.23 7.43
CA ALA A 40 -0.23 -18.43 7.79
C ALA A 40 1.13 -18.09 8.41
N GLU A 41 1.69 -16.93 8.06
CA GLU A 41 3.02 -16.48 8.49
C GLU A 41 2.97 -15.00 8.93
N PRO A 42 2.57 -14.70 10.17
CA PRO A 42 2.46 -13.34 10.68
C PRO A 42 3.77 -12.54 10.54
N LEU A 43 3.65 -11.26 10.19
CA LEU A 43 4.78 -10.34 10.11
C LEU A 43 5.22 -9.92 11.51
N ASP A 44 6.52 -9.86 11.75
CA ASP A 44 7.09 -9.11 12.88
C ASP A 44 7.10 -7.62 12.52
N ILE A 45 6.41 -6.82 13.34
CA ILE A 45 6.32 -5.36 13.18
C ILE A 45 7.15 -4.61 14.24
N GLY A 46 8.00 -5.33 14.98
CA GLY A 46 8.87 -4.80 16.02
C GLY A 46 8.23 -4.78 17.40
N ASN A 47 9.05 -4.53 18.43
CA ASN A 47 8.63 -4.47 19.84
C ASN A 47 7.90 -5.73 20.35
N GLY A 48 8.17 -6.89 19.77
CA GLY A 48 7.52 -8.16 20.11
C GLY A 48 6.08 -8.28 19.60
N MET A 49 5.63 -7.38 18.73
CA MET A 49 4.30 -7.42 18.11
C MET A 49 4.35 -8.07 16.75
N THR A 50 3.30 -8.82 16.41
CA THR A 50 3.11 -9.40 15.09
C THR A 50 1.76 -9.02 14.50
N ARG A 51 1.66 -9.09 13.17
CA ARG A 51 0.42 -8.84 12.42
C ARG A 51 0.26 -9.80 11.26
N SER A 52 -0.95 -10.33 11.10
CA SER A 52 -1.37 -10.96 9.84
C SER A 52 -2.14 -9.97 8.96
N PHE A 53 -3.00 -9.15 9.58
CA PHE A 53 -3.77 -8.08 8.97
C PHE A 53 -3.75 -6.85 9.90
N LEU A 54 -4.32 -5.74 9.43
CA LEU A 54 -4.45 -4.53 10.23
C LEU A 54 -5.39 -4.73 11.41
N GLU A 55 -5.04 -4.15 12.54
CA GLU A 55 -5.83 -4.06 13.76
C GLU A 55 -6.23 -2.60 14.05
N ASP A 56 -7.25 -2.41 14.89
CA ASP A 56 -7.68 -1.08 15.32
C ASP A 56 -6.52 -0.32 15.97
N GLY A 57 -6.33 0.93 15.56
CA GLY A 57 -5.23 1.78 16.00
C GLY A 57 -3.95 1.64 15.17
N ASP A 58 -3.85 0.65 14.28
CA ASP A 58 -2.69 0.55 13.38
C ASP A 58 -2.65 1.77 12.44
N ARG A 59 -1.46 2.37 12.28
CA ARG A 59 -1.20 3.45 11.33
C ARG A 59 -0.31 2.95 10.20
N VAL A 60 -0.78 3.12 8.97
CA VAL A 60 -0.02 2.79 7.75
C VAL A 60 0.47 4.08 7.11
N CYS A 61 1.75 4.14 6.73
CA CYS A 61 2.34 5.24 5.98
C CYS A 61 3.01 4.69 4.72
N LEU A 62 2.64 5.24 3.57
CA LEU A 62 3.30 5.00 2.28
C LEU A 62 4.16 6.20 1.93
N SER A 63 5.41 5.93 1.56
CA SER A 63 6.34 6.94 1.06
C SER A 63 7.10 6.39 -0.14
N GLY A 64 7.53 7.29 -1.02
CA GLY A 64 8.25 6.92 -2.23
C GLY A 64 8.99 8.12 -2.83
N TRP A 65 10.11 7.84 -3.48
CA TRP A 65 10.93 8.86 -4.14
C TRP A 65 11.77 8.28 -5.27
N CYS A 66 12.18 9.14 -6.19
CA CYS A 66 13.26 8.88 -7.12
C CYS A 66 14.57 9.45 -6.54
N GLN A 67 15.64 8.64 -6.55
CA GLN A 67 16.97 9.03 -6.10
C GLN A 67 17.83 9.41 -7.31
N GLY A 68 18.33 10.65 -7.33
CA GLY A 68 19.37 11.10 -8.27
C GLY A 68 20.72 11.26 -7.56
N ASP A 69 21.74 11.72 -8.30
CA ASP A 69 23.04 12.02 -7.71
C ASP A 69 22.97 13.34 -6.92
N GLY A 70 23.06 13.25 -5.59
CA GLY A 70 22.98 14.40 -4.69
C GLY A 70 21.58 15.01 -4.49
N TYR A 71 20.51 14.45 -5.07
CA TYR A 71 19.13 14.96 -4.89
C TYR A 71 18.07 13.86 -4.82
N ARG A 72 16.89 14.20 -4.30
CA ARG A 72 15.69 13.35 -4.29
C ARG A 72 14.47 14.11 -4.80
N ILE A 73 13.60 13.39 -5.51
CA ILE A 73 12.26 13.86 -5.86
C ILE A 73 11.27 12.92 -5.17
N GLY A 74 10.60 13.42 -4.13
CA GLY A 74 9.69 12.64 -3.30
C GLY A 74 8.23 12.97 -3.54
N PHE A 75 7.36 12.02 -3.21
CA PHE A 75 5.90 12.19 -3.25
C PHE A 75 5.31 12.68 -1.92
N GLY A 76 6.14 12.81 -0.87
CA GLY A 76 5.68 13.02 0.50
C GLY A 76 5.18 11.72 1.13
N GLU A 77 4.34 11.85 2.15
CA GLU A 77 3.73 10.73 2.87
C GLU A 77 2.23 10.68 2.62
N VAL A 78 1.70 9.47 2.47
CA VAL A 78 0.26 9.19 2.53
C VAL A 78 0.04 8.29 3.73
N GLU A 79 -0.66 8.80 4.74
CA GLU A 79 -0.90 8.08 5.98
C GLU A 79 -2.39 7.92 6.28
N GLY A 80 -2.71 6.82 6.98
CA GLY A 80 -4.05 6.52 7.46
C GLY A 80 -3.99 5.68 8.73
N THR A 81 -4.93 5.93 9.65
CA THR A 81 -5.07 5.15 10.90
C THR A 81 -6.38 4.38 10.85
N ILE A 82 -6.33 3.10 11.22
CA ILE A 82 -7.53 2.26 11.32
C ILE A 82 -8.27 2.63 12.60
N LEU A 83 -9.50 3.11 12.44
CA LEU A 83 -10.39 3.37 13.56
C LEU A 83 -11.26 2.14 13.82
N PRO A 84 -11.68 1.93 15.08
CA PRO A 84 -12.65 0.91 15.41
C PRO A 84 -13.91 1.01 14.53
N PRO A 85 -14.57 -0.12 14.23
CA PRO A 85 -15.84 -0.10 13.54
C PRO A 85 -16.87 0.71 14.32
N ARG A 86 -17.82 1.33 13.61
CA ARG A 86 -18.94 2.01 14.27
C ARG A 86 -19.83 0.98 14.95
N ASP A 87 -20.30 1.29 16.15
CA ASP A 87 -21.35 0.51 16.81
C ASP A 87 -22.59 0.44 15.91
N SER A 88 -23.17 -0.76 15.79
CA SER A 88 -24.34 -1.06 14.95
C SER A 88 -25.67 -0.73 15.62
#